data_AF-A0A7V9L8K8-F1
#
_entry.id   AF-A0A7V9L8K8-F1
#
_cell.length_a   1.000
_cell.length_b   1.000
_cell.length_c   1.000
_cell.angle_alpha   90.00
_cell.angle_beta   90.00
_cell.angle_gamma   90.00
#
_symmetry.space_group_name_H-M   'P 1'
#
loop_
_entity.id
_entity.type
_entity.pdbx_description
1 polymer ?
#
loop_
_entity_poly.entity_id
_entity_poly.type
_entity_poly.pdbx_seq_one_letter_code
_entity_poly.pdbx_strand_id
1 'polypeptide(L)'
;WLLGLANAILEQRLPRQPEVNFDILDETLRSEATRTDVVRSLSDPDRDFLLWELKQGCMTAVINCLPPGERAAFTVCHVLKLPDAAAAKALAITESAYKVRLSRARKKIGDYLAPRCEHVNPMNPCHCPARVGTALHKGFIKPVAIGRAPGEVSLRKAEIPYGRYGTGVGNEDAPMRDIAAIYGGLPEPDPPADLGTKLVEHLASR
;
A
#
# COMPACT_ATOMS: atom_id res chain seq x y z
N TRP A 1 -12.18 -10.26 -18.22
CA TRP A 1 -12.63 -11.49 -17.54
C TRP A 1 -11.93 -11.67 -16.20
N LEU A 2 -10.58 -11.79 -16.16
CA LEU A 2 -9.82 -11.89 -14.90
C LEU A 2 -10.07 -10.74 -13.91
N LEU A 3 -10.11 -9.49 -14.37
CA LEU A 3 -10.42 -8.33 -13.49
C LEU A 3 -11.81 -8.42 -12.85
N GLY A 4 -12.79 -9.00 -13.56
CA GLY A 4 -14.15 -9.17 -13.04
C GLY A 4 -14.21 -10.25 -11.98
N LEU A 5 -13.51 -11.37 -12.20
CA LEU A 5 -13.35 -12.43 -11.20
C LEU A 5 -12.61 -11.93 -9.96
N ALA A 6 -11.51 -11.21 -10.15
CA ALA A 6 -10.77 -10.59 -9.06
C ALA A 6 -11.67 -9.63 -8.26
N ASN A 7 -12.42 -8.75 -8.93
CA ASN A 7 -13.35 -7.85 -8.24
C ASN A 7 -14.42 -8.61 -7.45
N ALA A 8 -15.03 -9.65 -8.04
CA ALA A 8 -16.05 -10.45 -7.36
C ALA A 8 -15.50 -11.18 -6.13
N ILE A 9 -14.29 -11.76 -6.23
CA ILE A 9 -13.61 -12.40 -5.10
C ILE A 9 -13.30 -11.37 -4.01
N LEU A 10 -12.76 -10.21 -4.39
CA LEU A 10 -12.42 -9.14 -3.45
C LEU A 10 -13.67 -8.60 -2.74
N GLU A 11 -14.78 -8.38 -3.45
CA GLU A 11 -16.05 -7.92 -2.84
C GLU A 11 -16.65 -8.95 -1.87
N GLN A 12 -16.40 -10.26 -2.07
CA GLN A 12 -16.87 -11.32 -1.19
C GLN A 12 -15.95 -11.56 0.02
N ARG A 13 -14.63 -11.41 -0.18
CA ARG A 13 -13.62 -11.72 0.84
C ARG A 13 -13.30 -10.53 1.73
N LEU A 14 -13.35 -9.31 1.19
CA LEU A 14 -13.06 -8.11 1.96
C LEU A 14 -14.28 -7.64 2.74
N PRO A 15 -14.09 -7.13 3.96
CA PRO A 15 -15.16 -6.48 4.70
C PRO A 15 -15.73 -5.30 3.89
N ARG A 16 -17.04 -5.07 4.02
CA ARG A 16 -17.71 -3.94 3.35
C ARG A 16 -17.12 -2.59 3.76
N GLN A 17 -16.64 -2.50 4.99
CA GLN A 17 -15.90 -1.35 5.49
C GLN A 17 -14.40 -1.58 5.29
N PRO A 18 -13.65 -0.54 4.90
CA PRO A 18 -12.21 -0.66 4.80
C PRO A 18 -11.61 -0.90 6.20
N GLU A 19 -10.64 -1.81 6.29
CA GLU A 19 -9.94 -2.13 7.55
C GLU A 19 -9.09 -0.96 8.07
N VAL A 20 -8.82 0.02 7.20
CA VAL A 20 -8.07 1.23 7.48
C VAL A 20 -8.91 2.43 7.10
N ASN A 21 -8.74 3.54 7.82
CA ASN A 21 -9.48 4.78 7.59
C ASN A 21 -8.53 5.98 7.57
N PHE A 22 -9.07 7.16 7.28
CA PHE A 22 -8.30 8.39 7.19
C PHE A 22 -7.71 8.83 8.53
N ASP A 23 -8.37 8.50 9.64
CA ASP A 23 -7.91 8.84 10.99
C ASP A 23 -6.61 8.08 11.33
N ILE A 24 -6.54 6.79 10.99
CA ILE A 24 -5.32 5.99 11.15
C ILE A 24 -4.15 6.56 10.32
N LEU A 25 -4.44 7.05 9.11
CA LEU A 25 -3.43 7.69 8.27
C LEU A 25 -2.96 9.03 8.87
N ASP A 26 -3.87 9.82 9.44
CA ASP A 26 -3.54 11.05 10.18
C ASP A 26 -2.72 10.73 11.44
N GLU A 27 -3.11 9.73 12.22
CA GLU A 27 -2.35 9.27 13.38
C GLU A 27 -0.96 8.75 13.01
N THR A 28 -0.82 8.14 11.83
CA THR A 28 0.47 7.63 11.37
C THR A 28 1.38 8.81 10.96
N LEU A 29 0.94 9.66 10.04
CA LEU A 29 1.82 10.67 9.45
C LEU A 29 1.84 12.01 10.19
N ARG A 30 0.77 12.36 10.91
CA ARG A 30 0.51 13.73 11.38
C ARG A 30 0.41 13.92 12.90
N SER A 31 0.39 12.85 13.69
CA SER A 31 0.26 12.95 15.16
C SER A 31 1.51 13.44 15.90
N GLU A 32 2.69 13.31 15.29
CA GLU A 32 3.97 13.63 15.93
C GLU A 32 4.65 14.83 15.27
N ALA A 33 5.54 15.46 16.03
CA ALA A 33 6.42 16.50 15.54
C ALA A 33 7.32 15.97 14.41
N THR A 34 7.52 16.80 13.40
CA THR A 34 8.41 16.57 12.26
C THR A 34 9.80 16.11 12.72
N ARG A 35 10.23 14.92 12.29
CA ARG A 35 11.58 14.41 12.54
C ARG A 35 12.52 14.81 11.40
N THR A 36 13.21 15.94 11.56
CA THR A 36 14.09 16.50 10.52
C THR A 36 15.52 15.96 10.55
N ASP A 37 15.92 15.36 11.67
CA ASP A 37 17.24 14.77 11.92
C ASP A 37 17.57 13.66 10.93
N VAL A 38 16.61 12.76 10.66
CA VAL A 38 16.77 11.64 9.72
C VAL A 38 16.91 12.12 8.27
N VAL A 39 16.25 13.22 7.89
CA VAL A 39 16.24 13.71 6.50
C VAL A 39 17.50 14.52 6.19
N ARG A 40 18.05 15.22 7.19
CA ARG A 40 19.27 16.04 7.04
C ARG A 40 20.54 15.23 6.80
N SER A 41 20.55 13.96 7.21
CA SER A 41 21.69 13.06 7.03
C SER A 41 21.69 12.28 5.71
N LEU A 42 20.64 12.40 4.89
CA LEU A 42 20.52 11.69 3.61
C LEU A 42 21.23 12.44 2.48
N SER A 43 21.78 11.68 1.54
CA SER A 43 22.24 12.22 0.25
C SER A 43 21.05 12.74 -0.57
N ASP A 44 21.29 13.64 -1.52
CA ASP A 44 20.21 14.16 -2.39
C ASP A 44 19.46 13.04 -3.15
N PRO A 45 20.14 12.03 -3.75
CA PRO A 45 19.45 10.90 -4.40
C PRO A 45 18.62 10.04 -3.43
N ASP A 46 19.13 9.74 -2.24
CA ASP A 46 18.41 8.94 -1.24
C ASP A 46 17.17 9.68 -0.72
N ARG A 47 17.32 10.99 -0.52
CA ARG A 47 16.22 11.85 -0.10
C ARG A 47 15.12 11.91 -1.15
N ASP A 48 15.47 12.06 -2.42
CA ASP A 48 14.51 12.12 -3.52
C ASP A 48 13.77 10.80 -3.71
N PHE A 49 14.46 9.67 -3.57
CA PHE A 49 13.84 8.35 -3.56
C PHE A 49 12.83 8.19 -2.42
N LEU A 50 13.23 8.52 -1.19
CA LEU A 50 12.36 8.40 -0.01
C LEU A 50 11.15 9.35 -0.07
N LEU A 51 11.33 10.54 -0.66
CA LEU A 51 10.23 11.45 -0.95
C LEU A 51 9.26 10.85 -1.98
N TRP A 52 9.78 10.21 -3.02
CA TRP A 52 8.95 9.51 -4.00
C TRP A 52 8.19 8.35 -3.35
N GLU A 53 8.86 7.52 -2.55
CA GLU A 53 8.25 6.39 -1.84
C GLU A 53 7.15 6.86 -0.89
N LEU A 54 7.40 7.93 -0.13
CA LEU A 54 6.39 8.52 0.75
C LEU A 54 5.15 8.99 -0.03
N LYS A 55 5.33 9.66 -1.17
CA LYS A 55 4.23 10.13 -2.00
C LYS A 55 3.40 8.96 -2.54
N GLN A 56 4.08 7.92 -3.05
CA GLN A 56 3.40 6.70 -3.52
C GLN A 56 2.65 6.02 -2.37
N GLY A 57 3.31 5.85 -1.21
CA GLY A 57 2.72 5.19 -0.06
C GLY A 57 1.55 5.93 0.53
N CYS A 58 1.64 7.26 0.65
CA CYS A 58 0.54 8.10 1.10
C CYS A 58 -0.67 7.98 0.16
N MET A 59 -0.47 8.03 -1.16
CA MET A 59 -1.56 7.87 -2.12
C MET A 59 -2.17 6.46 -2.10
N THR A 60 -1.35 5.40 -2.01
CA THR A 60 -1.84 4.02 -1.86
C THR A 60 -2.64 3.86 -0.57
N ALA A 61 -2.18 4.43 0.54
CA ALA A 61 -2.89 4.44 1.82
C ALA A 61 -4.27 5.14 1.70
N VAL A 62 -4.31 6.33 1.10
CA VAL A 62 -5.56 7.08 0.84
C VAL A 62 -6.57 6.26 0.05
N ILE A 63 -6.11 5.56 -1.00
CA ILE A 63 -6.97 4.68 -1.82
C ILE A 63 -7.46 3.48 -0.99
N ASN A 64 -6.61 2.94 -0.11
CA ASN A 64 -6.98 1.82 0.77
C ASN A 64 -7.99 2.20 1.86
N CYS A 65 -8.14 3.48 2.18
CA CYS A 65 -9.21 3.98 3.06
C CYS A 65 -10.59 4.00 2.38
N LEU A 66 -10.68 3.71 1.07
CA LEU A 66 -11.97 3.62 0.37
C LEU A 66 -12.60 2.24 0.54
N PRO A 67 -13.96 2.16 0.60
CA PRO A 67 -14.67 0.89 0.49
C PRO A 67 -14.27 0.12 -0.77
N PRO A 68 -14.25 -1.23 -0.76
CA PRO A 68 -13.74 -2.04 -1.87
C PRO A 68 -14.31 -1.67 -3.25
N GLY A 69 -15.62 -1.46 -3.35
CA GLY A 69 -16.27 -1.11 -4.63
C GLY A 69 -15.88 0.28 -5.16
N GLU A 70 -15.68 1.26 -4.27
CA GLU A 70 -15.21 2.61 -4.65
C GLU A 70 -13.71 2.57 -5.02
N ARG A 71 -12.92 1.79 -4.28
CA ARG A 71 -11.50 1.54 -4.55
C ARG A 71 -11.27 0.90 -5.91
N ALA A 72 -12.04 -0.13 -6.23
CA ALA A 72 -11.97 -0.81 -7.52
C ALA A 72 -12.30 0.16 -8.66
N ALA A 73 -13.38 0.94 -8.54
CA ALA A 73 -13.77 1.96 -9.51
C ALA A 73 -12.68 3.04 -9.71
N PHE A 74 -12.08 3.52 -8.62
CA PHE A 74 -10.99 4.50 -8.68
C PHE A 74 -9.74 3.92 -9.37
N THR A 75 -9.38 2.67 -9.04
CA THR A 75 -8.18 2.01 -9.57
C THR A 75 -8.31 1.75 -11.08
N VAL A 76 -9.45 1.21 -11.55
CA VAL A 76 -9.64 0.98 -12.99
C VAL A 76 -9.65 2.28 -13.79
N CYS A 77 -10.15 3.38 -13.21
CA CYS A 77 -10.20 4.68 -13.85
C CYS A 77 -8.83 5.37 -13.90
N HIS A 78 -8.13 5.46 -12.76
CA HIS A 78 -6.95 6.33 -12.64
C HIS A 78 -5.63 5.58 -12.77
N VAL A 79 -5.60 4.29 -12.41
CA VAL A 79 -4.39 3.45 -12.51
C VAL A 79 -4.37 2.72 -13.85
N LEU A 80 -5.46 2.00 -14.18
CA LEU A 80 -5.57 1.26 -15.44
C LEU A 80 -6.03 2.13 -16.62
N LYS A 81 -6.51 3.36 -16.37
CA LYS A 81 -6.92 4.33 -17.39
C LYS A 81 -7.97 3.79 -18.37
N LEU A 82 -8.86 2.94 -17.89
CA LEU A 82 -9.94 2.38 -18.70
C LEU A 82 -11.06 3.42 -18.91
N PRO A 83 -11.65 3.51 -20.11
CA PRO A 83 -12.85 4.33 -20.33
C PRO A 83 -14.05 3.76 -19.57
N ASP A 84 -15.01 4.61 -19.21
CA ASP A 84 -16.14 4.28 -18.33
C ASP A 84 -16.87 2.97 -18.70
N ALA A 85 -17.20 2.78 -19.98
CA ALA A 85 -17.88 1.57 -20.45
C ALA A 85 -17.02 0.30 -20.27
N ALA A 86 -15.71 0.39 -20.54
CA ALA A 86 -14.79 -0.72 -20.36
C ALA A 86 -14.53 -1.01 -18.87
N ALA A 87 -14.45 0.03 -18.04
CA ALA A 87 -14.30 -0.08 -16.59
C ALA A 87 -15.53 -0.75 -15.95
N ALA A 88 -16.74 -0.34 -16.33
CA ALA A 88 -17.98 -0.96 -15.86
C ALA A 88 -18.05 -2.45 -16.24
N LYS A 89 -17.72 -2.78 -17.50
CA LYS A 89 -17.62 -4.16 -17.97
C LYS A 89 -16.54 -4.96 -17.23
N ALA A 90 -15.38 -4.36 -16.96
CA ALA A 90 -14.28 -5.00 -16.25
C ALA A 90 -14.66 -5.34 -14.79
N LEU A 91 -15.47 -4.50 -14.15
CA LEU A 91 -15.95 -4.71 -12.78
C LEU A 91 -17.25 -5.53 -12.70
N ALA A 92 -17.81 -5.94 -13.84
CA ALA A 92 -19.08 -6.66 -13.94
C ALA A 92 -20.26 -5.93 -13.28
N ILE A 93 -20.33 -4.61 -13.46
CA ILE A 93 -21.42 -3.75 -12.95
C ILE A 93 -22.01 -2.88 -14.06
N THR A 94 -23.17 -2.27 -13.81
CA THR A 94 -23.74 -1.28 -14.75
C THR A 94 -22.89 -0.02 -14.81
N GLU A 95 -22.91 0.67 -15.95
CA GLU A 95 -22.18 1.93 -16.13
C GLU A 95 -22.67 3.03 -15.16
N SER A 96 -23.97 3.06 -14.86
CA SER A 96 -24.55 3.96 -13.85
C SER A 96 -24.00 3.68 -12.45
N ALA A 97 -23.91 2.42 -12.04
CA ALA A 97 -23.34 2.04 -10.74
C ALA A 97 -21.84 2.38 -10.66
N TYR A 98 -21.09 2.16 -11.75
CA TYR A 98 -19.68 2.55 -11.84
C TYR A 98 -19.50 4.05 -11.65
N LYS A 99 -20.25 4.89 -12.37
CA LYS A 99 -20.17 6.36 -12.26
C LYS A 99 -20.47 6.85 -10.85
N VAL A 100 -21.47 6.26 -10.18
CA VAL A 100 -21.78 6.58 -8.78
C VAL A 100 -20.61 6.21 -7.85
N ARG A 101 -20.05 5.00 -7.98
CA ARG A 101 -18.89 4.56 -7.17
C ARG A 101 -17.68 5.48 -7.38
N LEU A 102 -17.36 5.80 -8.62
CA LEU A 102 -16.25 6.68 -8.97
C LEU A 102 -16.45 8.11 -8.45
N SER A 103 -17.66 8.66 -8.56
CA SER A 103 -17.97 9.98 -8.03
C SER A 103 -17.81 10.05 -6.52
N ARG A 104 -18.24 9.01 -5.78
CA ARG A 104 -18.07 8.93 -4.32
C ARG A 104 -16.60 8.81 -3.93
N ALA A 105 -15.84 7.98 -4.64
CA ALA A 105 -14.39 7.83 -4.44
C ALA A 105 -13.67 9.17 -4.58
N ARG A 106 -13.91 9.90 -5.69
CA ARG A 106 -13.32 11.22 -5.95
C ARG A 106 -13.68 12.22 -4.87
N LYS A 107 -14.95 12.26 -4.45
CA LYS A 107 -15.41 13.17 -3.39
C LYS A 107 -14.67 12.89 -2.08
N LYS A 108 -14.62 11.63 -1.62
CA LYS A 108 -13.92 11.28 -0.36
C LYS A 108 -12.44 11.61 -0.38
N ILE A 109 -11.75 11.29 -1.48
CA ILE A 109 -10.33 11.63 -1.65
C ILE A 109 -10.14 13.15 -1.66
N GLY A 110 -10.99 13.87 -2.40
CA GLY A 110 -10.97 15.33 -2.48
C GLY A 110 -11.19 15.98 -1.11
N ASP A 111 -12.26 15.60 -0.40
CA ASP A 111 -12.60 16.10 0.93
C ASP A 111 -11.47 15.85 1.95
N TYR A 112 -10.75 14.73 1.80
CA TYR A 112 -9.60 14.41 2.65
C TYR A 112 -8.35 15.22 2.30
N LEU A 113 -7.94 15.25 1.02
CA LEU A 113 -6.67 15.84 0.60
C LEU A 113 -6.72 17.36 0.45
N ALA A 114 -7.85 17.95 0.05
CA ALA A 114 -7.98 19.37 -0.26
C ALA A 114 -7.56 20.31 0.88
N PRO A 115 -7.90 20.05 2.16
CA PRO A 115 -7.44 20.90 3.26
C PRO A 115 -6.09 20.48 3.86
N ARG A 116 -5.48 19.39 3.37
CA ARG A 116 -4.33 18.75 4.04
C ARG A 116 -3.06 18.71 3.22
N CYS A 117 -3.11 18.39 1.93
CA CYS A 117 -1.93 18.00 1.14
C CYS A 117 -1.31 19.19 0.39
N GLU A 118 0.00 19.42 0.54
CA GLU A 118 0.72 20.49 -0.18
C GLU A 118 0.64 20.34 -1.71
N HIS A 119 0.50 19.11 -2.21
CA HIS A 119 0.40 18.84 -3.65
C HIS A 119 -0.99 19.17 -4.23
N VAL A 120 -1.98 19.41 -3.38
CA VAL A 120 -3.29 19.93 -3.79
C VAL A 120 -3.32 21.45 -3.67
N ASN A 121 -2.83 21.97 -2.54
CA ASN A 121 -2.66 23.41 -2.33
C ASN A 121 -1.34 23.64 -1.58
N PRO A 122 -0.38 24.43 -2.12
CA PRO A 122 0.91 24.69 -1.48
C PRO A 122 0.82 25.25 -0.05
N MET A 123 -0.28 25.90 0.31
CA MET A 123 -0.51 26.47 1.65
C MET A 123 -0.97 25.44 2.69
N ASN A 124 -1.21 24.20 2.28
CA ASN A 124 -1.67 23.16 3.18
C ASN A 124 -0.55 22.65 4.11
N PRO A 125 -0.89 22.17 5.33
CA PRO A 125 0.10 21.89 6.37
C PRO A 125 0.88 20.56 6.21
N CYS A 126 0.47 19.66 5.30
CA CYS A 126 1.16 18.40 5.10
C CYS A 126 2.27 18.52 4.05
N HIS A 127 3.52 18.62 4.51
CA HIS A 127 4.70 18.67 3.67
C HIS A 127 5.44 17.32 3.64
N CYS A 128 5.62 16.71 2.47
CA CYS A 128 6.28 15.41 2.35
C CYS A 128 7.70 15.40 2.97
N PRO A 129 8.57 16.40 2.74
CA PRO A 129 9.90 16.45 3.38
C PRO A 129 9.84 16.48 4.91
N ALA A 130 8.80 17.09 5.47
CA ALA A 130 8.58 17.10 6.91
C ALA A 130 8.08 15.75 7.46
N ARG A 131 7.53 14.89 6.60
CA ARG A 131 6.85 13.66 7.00
C ARG A 131 7.70 12.40 6.78
N VAL A 132 8.76 12.47 5.96
CA VAL A 132 9.66 11.34 5.67
C VAL A 132 10.25 10.73 6.94
N GLY A 133 10.76 11.53 7.88
CA GLY A 133 11.37 11.01 9.11
C GLY A 133 10.37 10.26 10.00
N THR A 134 9.16 10.79 10.15
CA THR A 134 8.07 10.12 10.88
C THR A 134 7.62 8.84 10.16
N ALA A 135 7.52 8.89 8.84
CA ALA A 135 7.12 7.75 8.02
C ALA A 135 8.11 6.58 8.11
N LEU A 136 9.42 6.87 8.09
CA LEU A 136 10.47 5.86 8.32
C LEU A 136 10.39 5.30 9.73
N HIS A 137 10.24 6.16 10.75
CA HIS A 137 10.21 5.73 12.14
C HIS A 137 9.06 4.77 12.45
N LYS A 138 7.87 5.06 11.91
CA LYS A 138 6.67 4.24 12.10
C LYS A 138 6.62 3.03 11.16
N GLY A 139 7.64 2.85 10.31
CA GLY A 139 7.68 1.77 9.32
C GLY A 139 6.62 1.90 8.22
N PHE A 140 6.08 3.11 8.01
CA PHE A 140 5.12 3.41 6.95
C PHE A 140 5.78 3.33 5.56
N ILE A 141 7.03 3.79 5.48
CA ILE A 141 7.95 3.55 4.36
C ILE A 141 9.20 2.89 4.92
N LYS A 142 9.93 2.14 4.10
CA LYS A 142 11.14 1.42 4.52
C LYS A 142 12.35 1.94 3.74
N PRO A 143 13.49 2.22 4.38
CA PRO A 143 14.69 2.51 3.64
C PRO A 143 15.08 1.27 2.81
N VAL A 144 15.60 1.50 1.60
CA VAL A 144 15.95 0.43 0.65
C VAL A 144 16.92 -0.55 1.32
N ALA A 145 16.44 -1.74 1.68
CA ALA A 145 17.29 -2.91 1.76
C ALA A 145 17.43 -3.46 0.33
N ILE A 146 18.67 -3.62 -0.13
CA ILE A 146 18.99 -4.19 -1.44
C ILE A 146 18.25 -5.54 -1.56
N GLY A 147 17.34 -5.66 -2.53
CA GLY A 147 16.63 -6.91 -2.85
C GLY A 147 15.12 -6.98 -2.55
N ARG A 148 14.45 -5.87 -2.16
CA ARG A 148 12.99 -5.88 -1.92
C ARG A 148 12.19 -5.09 -2.96
N ALA A 149 11.00 -5.59 -3.33
CA ALA A 149 10.09 -4.93 -4.27
C ALA A 149 9.61 -3.57 -3.74
N PRO A 150 9.64 -2.50 -4.54
CA PRO A 150 9.13 -1.18 -4.16
C PRO A 150 7.62 -1.21 -3.92
N GLY A 151 7.12 -0.41 -2.96
CA GLY A 151 5.69 -0.17 -2.76
C GLY A 151 5.00 -0.92 -1.60
N GLU A 152 5.75 -1.59 -0.72
CA GLU A 152 5.18 -2.26 0.45
C GLU A 152 4.88 -1.25 1.58
N VAL A 153 3.65 -0.73 1.59
CA VAL A 153 3.19 0.30 2.54
C VAL A 153 2.25 -0.35 3.55
N SER A 154 2.61 -0.31 4.82
CA SER A 154 1.78 -0.85 5.90
C SER A 154 1.25 0.29 6.78
N LEU A 155 -0.07 0.45 6.79
CA LEU A 155 -0.78 1.24 7.81
C LEU A 155 -0.93 0.48 9.13
N ARG A 156 -0.68 -0.83 9.12
CA ARG A 156 -0.69 -1.65 10.34
C ARG A 156 0.66 -1.48 11.04
N LYS A 157 0.63 -1.32 12.37
CA LYS A 157 1.82 -1.40 13.21
C LYS A 157 2.56 -2.69 12.87
N ALA A 158 3.85 -2.60 12.55
CA ALA A 158 4.67 -3.79 12.34
C ALA A 158 4.65 -4.63 13.63
N GLU A 159 4.27 -5.91 13.54
CA GLU A 159 4.57 -6.86 14.61
C GLU A 159 6.08 -7.00 14.66
N ILE A 160 6.70 -6.47 15.72
CA ILE A 160 8.11 -6.66 16.00
C ILE A 160 8.21 -8.03 16.66
N PRO A 161 8.76 -9.07 16.00
CA PRO A 161 8.61 -10.41 16.54
C PRO A 161 9.46 -10.61 17.79
N TYR A 162 10.65 -10.00 17.91
CA TYR A 162 11.51 -10.16 19.09
C TYR A 162 12.43 -8.94 19.31
N GLY A 163 12.80 -8.73 20.57
CA GLY A 163 13.60 -7.61 21.06
C GLY A 163 15.01 -7.52 20.48
N ARG A 164 15.55 -6.30 20.59
CA ARG A 164 16.93 -5.86 20.32
C ARG A 164 17.97 -7.00 20.40
N TYR A 165 18.45 -7.48 19.26
CA TYR A 165 19.60 -8.38 19.21
C TYR A 165 20.87 -7.63 19.63
N GLY A 166 21.63 -8.20 20.59
CA GLY A 166 23.02 -7.81 20.81
C GLY A 166 23.57 -7.74 22.24
N THR A 167 22.89 -8.21 23.30
CA THR A 167 23.48 -8.15 24.66
C THR A 167 23.17 -9.40 25.48
N GLY A 168 24.06 -10.38 25.42
CA GLY A 168 24.11 -11.52 26.34
C GLY A 168 25.56 -11.99 26.46
N VAL A 169 26.03 -12.15 27.70
CA VAL A 169 27.43 -12.51 28.00
C VAL A 169 27.73 -13.91 27.44
N GLY A 170 28.75 -13.99 26.58
CA GLY A 170 29.23 -15.25 25.97
C GLY A 170 29.07 -15.36 24.45
N ASN A 171 28.71 -14.29 23.74
CA ASN A 171 28.50 -14.33 22.28
C ASN A 171 29.23 -13.22 21.52
N GLU A 172 30.43 -12.85 21.98
CA GLU A 172 31.18 -11.70 21.47
C GLU A 172 32.01 -12.00 20.19
N ASP A 173 32.18 -13.26 19.79
CA ASP A 173 33.12 -13.63 18.70
C ASP A 173 32.55 -14.49 17.55
N ALA A 174 31.23 -14.63 17.39
CA ALA A 174 30.67 -15.40 16.28
C ALA A 174 30.35 -14.52 15.04
N PRO A 175 30.96 -14.75 13.86
CA PRO A 175 30.58 -14.04 12.64
C PRO A 175 29.21 -14.52 12.13
N MET A 176 28.29 -13.58 11.95
CA MET A 176 26.94 -13.82 11.46
C MET A 176 26.95 -14.28 9.99
N ARG A 177 26.36 -15.44 9.70
CA ARG A 177 26.13 -15.90 8.31
C ARG A 177 24.79 -15.38 7.78
N ASP A 178 24.82 -14.98 6.51
CA ASP A 178 23.71 -14.41 5.74
C ASP A 178 22.68 -15.49 5.35
N ILE A 179 21.48 -15.38 5.93
CA ILE A 179 20.33 -16.27 5.67
C ILE A 179 19.63 -15.91 4.35
N ALA A 180 19.86 -14.71 3.80
CA ALA A 180 19.13 -14.22 2.64
C ALA A 180 19.67 -14.71 1.29
N ALA A 181 20.90 -15.21 1.22
CA ALA A 181 21.48 -15.77 -0.01
C ALA A 181 20.74 -17.04 -0.52
N ILE A 182 19.90 -17.68 0.31
CA ILE A 182 19.18 -18.92 -0.04
C ILE A 182 18.03 -18.65 -1.03
N TYR A 183 17.43 -17.46 -1.01
CA TYR A 183 16.21 -17.17 -1.79
C TYR A 183 16.48 -16.60 -3.20
N GLY A 184 17.73 -16.26 -3.53
CA GLY A 184 18.08 -15.56 -4.78
C GLY A 184 18.20 -16.44 -6.03
N GLY A 185 17.97 -17.76 -5.94
CA GLY A 185 18.24 -18.70 -7.03
C GLY A 185 17.18 -19.76 -7.29
N LEU A 186 15.97 -19.65 -6.72
CA LEU A 186 14.94 -20.67 -6.94
C LEU A 186 14.11 -20.35 -8.20
N PRO A 187 13.89 -21.31 -9.10
CA PRO A 187 13.01 -21.14 -10.26
C PRO A 187 11.55 -20.96 -9.83
N GLU A 188 10.75 -20.30 -10.67
CA GLU A 188 9.31 -20.15 -10.42
C GLU A 188 8.66 -21.53 -10.24
N PRO A 189 7.88 -21.74 -9.16
CA PRO A 189 7.26 -23.03 -8.92
C PRO A 189 6.14 -23.27 -9.93
N ASP A 190 6.21 -24.41 -10.62
CA ASP A 190 5.11 -24.86 -11.46
C ASP A 190 3.86 -25.11 -10.60
N PRO A 191 2.69 -24.59 -11.01
CA PRO A 191 1.46 -24.83 -10.28
C PRO A 191 1.12 -26.33 -10.30
N PRO A 192 0.54 -26.87 -9.20
CA PRO A 192 0.15 -28.27 -9.16
C PRO A 192 -0.90 -28.57 -10.23
N ALA A 193 -0.77 -29.71 -10.89
CA ALA A 193 -1.56 -30.08 -12.07
C ALA A 193 -3.09 -30.08 -11.82
N ASP A 194 -3.51 -30.21 -10.57
CA ASP A 194 -4.91 -30.23 -10.16
C ASP A 194 -5.47 -28.85 -9.77
N LEU A 195 -4.66 -27.78 -9.82
CA LEU A 195 -5.09 -26.44 -9.44
C LEU A 195 -6.26 -25.96 -10.31
N GLY A 196 -6.21 -26.24 -11.61
CA GLY A 196 -7.30 -25.92 -12.54
C GLY A 196 -8.59 -26.63 -12.16
N THR A 197 -8.52 -27.92 -11.86
CA THR A 197 -9.67 -28.74 -11.46
C THR A 197 -10.25 -28.28 -10.13
N LYS A 198 -9.40 -27.99 -9.13
CA LYS A 198 -9.79 -27.44 -7.84
C LYS A 198 -10.48 -26.08 -7.96
N LEU A 199 -9.99 -25.21 -8.86
CA LEU A 199 -10.63 -23.93 -9.12
C LEU A 199 -12.01 -24.12 -9.76
N VAL A 200 -12.14 -25.06 -10.70
CA VAL A 200 -13.42 -25.36 -11.36
C VAL A 200 -14.43 -25.99 -10.39
N GLU A 201 -14.00 -26.95 -9.56
CA GLU A 201 -14.85 -27.55 -8.52
C GLU A 201 -15.35 -26.52 -7.50
N HIS A 202 -14.48 -25.60 -7.08
CA HIS A 202 -14.85 -24.56 -6.12
C HIS A 202 -15.79 -23.49 -6.71
N LEU A 203 -15.75 -23.31 -8.04
CA LEU A 203 -16.68 -22.47 -8.78
C LEU A 203 -18.01 -23.17 -9.05
N ALA A 204 -18.01 -24.50 -9.18
CA ALA A 204 -19.21 -25.31 -9.41
C ALA A 204 -19.98 -25.66 -8.11
N SER A 205 -19.31 -25.62 -6.96
CA SER A 205 -19.93 -25.84 -5.64
C SER A 205 -20.60 -24.58 -5.05
N ARG A 206 -20.94 -23.60 -5.90
CA ARG A 206 -21.61 -22.33 -5.56
C ARG A 206 -22.69 -22.03 -6.58
#